data_AF-A0A9J6CTE3-F1
#
_entry.id   AF-A0A9J6CTE3-F1
#
_cell.length_a   1.000
_cell.length_b   1.000
_cell.length_c   1.000
_cell.angle_alpha   90.00
_cell.angle_beta   90.00
_cell.angle_gamma   90.00
#
_symmetry.space_group_name_H-M   'P 1'
#
loop_
_entity.id
_entity.type
_entity.pdbx_description
1 polymer ?
#
loop_
_entity_poly.entity_id
_entity_poly.type
_entity_poly.pdbx_seq_one_letter_code
_entity_poly.pdbx_strand_id
1 'polypeptide(L)'
;MQASTVTQNAITLKGSAQIVAEFFNYGINSILYQRGVYPPEMFATVQKYGLSILVTCDKSLQKYLDTILAQLKDWLEAKAVHQVVLVISSAETKEALERWEFRIQSDEEMTNTSKPKEKELSDIQNEIKSVIRQIVASVTYLPILETAFGRAVGGMQARLGRYIVKAMSFASDLHDHDVS
;
A
#
# COMPACT_ATOMS: atom_id res chain seq x y z
N MET A 1 37.53 -9.69 23.95
CA MET A 1 36.88 -8.59 23.22
C MET A 1 35.55 -9.15 22.70
N GLN A 2 34.44 -8.89 23.40
CA GLN A 2 33.12 -9.32 22.93
C GLN A 2 32.63 -8.31 21.90
N ALA A 3 32.33 -8.79 20.68
CA ALA A 3 31.78 -7.99 19.61
C ALA A 3 30.30 -7.67 19.94
N SER A 4 29.97 -6.38 19.94
CA SER A 4 28.62 -5.87 20.13
C SER A 4 27.69 -6.41 19.03
N THR A 5 26.80 -7.34 19.37
CA THR A 5 25.67 -7.71 18.53
C THR A 5 24.75 -6.51 18.43
N VAL A 6 24.70 -5.86 17.27
CA VAL A 6 23.77 -4.77 16.96
C VAL A 6 22.35 -5.33 17.08
N THR A 7 21.67 -5.00 18.17
CA THR A 7 20.29 -5.40 18.47
C THR A 7 19.36 -4.86 17.38
N GLN A 8 18.94 -5.73 16.44
CA GLN A 8 17.98 -5.39 15.38
C GLN A 8 16.52 -5.29 15.87
N ASN A 9 16.28 -5.39 17.18
CA ASN A 9 14.93 -5.41 17.78
C ASN A 9 14.44 -4.02 18.22
N ALA A 10 15.17 -2.98 17.86
CA ALA A 10 14.86 -1.58 18.14
C ALA A 10 14.12 -0.95 16.96
N ILE A 11 12.80 -0.73 17.08
CA ILE A 11 12.02 -0.05 16.04
C ILE A 11 12.21 1.45 16.18
N THR A 12 12.76 2.05 15.14
CA THR A 12 12.80 3.50 14.96
C THR A 12 11.58 3.96 14.16
N LEU A 13 11.23 5.24 14.25
CA LEU A 13 10.18 5.84 13.40
C LEU A 13 10.43 5.62 11.91
N LYS A 14 11.70 5.64 11.49
CA LYS A 14 12.10 5.31 10.11
C LYS A 14 11.86 3.84 9.76
N GLY A 15 12.16 2.95 10.71
CA GLY A 15 11.88 1.52 10.57
C GLY A 15 10.39 1.24 10.43
N SER A 16 9.55 1.87 11.26
CA SER A 16 8.09 1.72 11.15
C SER A 16 7.54 2.33 9.87
N ALA A 17 7.97 3.53 9.47
CA ALA A 17 7.57 4.16 8.20
C ALA A 17 7.93 3.30 6.98
N GLN A 18 9.13 2.71 6.97
CA GLN A 18 9.53 1.77 5.90
C GLN A 18 8.63 0.53 5.85
N ILE A 19 8.31 -0.03 7.00
CA ILE A 19 7.44 -1.22 7.07
C ILE A 19 6.02 -0.89 6.61
N VAL A 20 5.47 0.26 7.01
CA VAL A 20 4.14 0.69 6.59
C VAL A 20 4.11 0.97 5.08
N ALA A 21 5.15 1.59 4.52
CA ALA A 21 5.26 1.77 3.06
C ALA A 21 5.33 0.42 2.31
N GLU A 22 6.11 -0.55 2.81
CA GLU A 22 6.16 -1.90 2.24
C GLU A 22 4.78 -2.59 2.34
N PHE A 23 4.05 -2.40 3.43
CA PHE A 23 2.67 -2.87 3.56
C PHE A 23 1.74 -2.27 2.49
N PHE A 24 1.79 -0.96 2.27
CA PHE A 24 0.98 -0.31 1.23
C PHE A 24 1.31 -0.85 -0.17
N ASN A 25 2.58 -1.16 -0.45
CA ASN A 25 2.96 -1.79 -1.71
C ASN A 25 2.23 -3.11 -1.94
N TYR A 26 2.27 -4.04 -0.96
CA TYR A 26 1.62 -5.33 -1.09
C TYR A 26 0.09 -5.23 -1.08
N GLY A 27 -0.47 -4.33 -0.27
CA GLY A 27 -1.91 -4.08 -0.20
C GLY A 27 -2.46 -3.55 -1.53
N ILE A 28 -1.82 -2.53 -2.10
CA ILE A 28 -2.22 -1.96 -3.39
C ILE A 28 -2.10 -3.01 -4.50
N ASN A 29 -0.97 -3.73 -4.60
CA ASN A 29 -0.81 -4.79 -5.61
C ASN A 29 -1.89 -5.88 -5.49
N SER A 30 -2.24 -6.27 -4.26
CA SER A 30 -3.29 -7.26 -4.01
C SER A 30 -4.67 -6.76 -4.49
N ILE A 31 -5.01 -5.50 -4.24
CA ILE A 31 -6.26 -4.89 -4.72
C ILE A 31 -6.26 -4.82 -6.25
N LEU A 32 -5.18 -4.33 -6.87
CA LEU A 32 -5.06 -4.22 -8.33
C LEU A 32 -5.27 -5.56 -9.03
N TYR A 33 -4.69 -6.62 -8.48
CA TYR A 33 -4.85 -7.98 -9.00
C TYR A 33 -6.25 -8.52 -8.77
N GLN A 34 -6.72 -8.54 -7.52
CA GLN A 34 -7.97 -9.23 -7.17
C GLN A 34 -9.23 -8.51 -7.71
N ARG A 35 -9.17 -7.19 -7.92
CA ARG A 35 -10.23 -6.41 -8.56
C ARG A 35 -10.13 -6.41 -10.09
N GLY A 36 -9.13 -7.07 -10.67
CA GLY A 36 -8.95 -7.17 -12.12
C GLY A 36 -8.66 -5.82 -12.79
N VAL A 37 -8.04 -4.89 -12.05
CA VAL A 37 -7.67 -3.56 -12.57
C VAL A 37 -6.60 -3.69 -13.66
N TYR A 38 -5.67 -4.62 -13.44
CA TYR A 38 -4.64 -5.01 -14.40
C TYR A 38 -4.72 -6.52 -14.71
N PRO A 39 -4.32 -6.94 -15.92
CA PRO A 39 -4.26 -8.35 -16.29
C PRO A 39 -3.37 -9.20 -15.36
N PRO A 40 -3.71 -10.48 -15.13
CA PRO A 40 -2.95 -11.35 -14.23
C PRO A 40 -1.50 -11.59 -14.68
N GLU A 41 -1.23 -11.56 -15.99
CA GLU A 41 0.12 -11.70 -16.56
C GLU A 41 1.07 -10.56 -16.18
N MET A 42 0.55 -9.43 -15.70
CA MET A 42 1.34 -8.30 -15.20
C MET A 42 1.75 -8.48 -13.73
N PHE A 43 1.48 -9.63 -13.11
CA PHE A 43 1.82 -9.92 -11.73
C PHE A 43 2.65 -11.19 -11.60
N ALA A 44 3.58 -11.17 -10.66
CA ALA A 44 4.39 -12.31 -10.27
C ALA A 44 4.24 -12.57 -8.77
N THR A 45 4.30 -13.84 -8.39
CA THR A 45 4.28 -14.25 -6.99
C THR A 45 5.65 -14.01 -6.36
N VAL A 46 5.66 -13.36 -5.20
CA VAL A 46 6.84 -13.15 -4.37
C VAL A 46 6.60 -13.75 -2.98
N GLN A 47 7.63 -14.35 -2.40
CA GLN A 47 7.58 -14.92 -1.05
C GLN A 47 8.02 -13.86 -0.03
N LYS A 48 7.09 -13.40 0.81
CA LYS A 48 7.33 -12.34 1.79
C LYS A 48 6.52 -12.61 3.06
N TYR A 49 7.16 -12.48 4.23
CA TYR A 49 6.55 -12.74 5.54
C TYR A 49 5.87 -14.12 5.66
N GLY A 50 6.43 -15.13 4.99
CA GLY A 50 5.85 -16.47 4.93
C GLY A 50 4.51 -16.54 4.18
N LEU A 51 4.23 -15.56 3.31
CA LEU A 51 3.09 -15.53 2.40
C LEU A 51 3.56 -15.50 0.94
N SER A 52 2.74 -16.09 0.06
CA SER A 52 2.80 -15.88 -1.38
C SER A 52 1.97 -14.64 -1.71
N ILE A 53 2.63 -13.55 -2.10
CA ILE A 53 1.99 -12.27 -2.40
C ILE A 53 2.16 -11.99 -3.90
N LEU A 54 1.14 -11.46 -4.56
CA LEU A 54 1.23 -11.03 -5.95
C LEU A 54 1.68 -9.57 -6.00
N VAL A 55 2.72 -9.31 -6.81
CA VAL A 55 3.27 -7.98 -7.04
C VAL A 55 3.43 -7.77 -8.53
N THR A 56 3.17 -6.55 -9.00
CA THR A 56 3.30 -6.27 -10.43
C THR A 56 4.74 -6.48 -10.92
N CYS A 57 4.89 -7.07 -12.10
CA CYS A 57 6.15 -7.18 -12.84
C CYS A 57 6.26 -6.14 -13.98
N ASP A 58 5.23 -5.31 -14.17
CA ASP A 58 5.25 -4.24 -15.16
C ASP A 58 6.05 -3.04 -14.68
N LYS A 59 7.05 -2.63 -15.47
CA LYS A 59 7.99 -1.58 -15.10
C LYS A 59 7.33 -0.20 -14.96
N SER A 60 6.29 0.08 -15.75
CA SER A 60 5.62 1.38 -15.72
C SER A 60 4.78 1.53 -14.46
N LEU A 61 4.04 0.48 -14.09
CA LEU A 61 3.26 0.42 -12.87
C LEU A 61 4.17 0.38 -11.64
N GLN A 62 5.25 -0.41 -11.66
CA GLN A 62 6.25 -0.41 -10.58
C GLN A 62 6.80 0.99 -10.33
N LYS A 63 7.25 1.69 -11.37
CA LYS A 63 7.79 3.06 -11.24
C LYS A 63 6.77 4.03 -10.66
N TYR A 64 5.50 3.92 -11.05
CA TYR A 64 4.43 4.73 -10.50
C TYR A 64 4.22 4.44 -9.01
N LEU A 65 4.12 3.16 -8.64
CA LEU A 65 3.99 2.74 -7.24
C LEU A 65 5.18 3.17 -6.40
N ASP A 66 6.41 3.01 -6.89
CA ASP A 66 7.63 3.42 -6.21
C ASP A 66 7.63 4.93 -5.93
N THR A 67 7.17 5.74 -6.88
CA THR A 67 7.09 7.20 -6.73
C THR A 67 6.11 7.59 -5.61
N ILE A 68 4.90 7.01 -5.60
CA ILE A 68 3.91 7.33 -4.57
C ILE A 68 4.30 6.76 -3.20
N LEU A 69 4.95 5.60 -3.15
CA LEU A 69 5.38 4.96 -1.91
C LEU A 69 6.58 5.67 -1.28
N ALA A 70 7.48 6.23 -2.10
CA ALA A 70 8.56 7.08 -1.61
C ALA A 70 7.99 8.33 -0.91
N GLN A 71 7.03 9.02 -1.55
CA GLN A 71 6.36 10.18 -0.94
C GLN A 71 5.61 9.80 0.33
N LEU A 72 4.89 8.67 0.31
CA LEU A 72 4.18 8.16 1.48
C LEU A 72 5.13 7.88 2.63
N LYS A 73 6.30 7.30 2.36
CA LYS A 73 7.32 7.05 3.37
C LYS A 73 7.79 8.35 4.03
N ASP A 74 8.11 9.37 3.24
CA ASP A 74 8.55 10.67 3.76
C ASP A 74 7.48 11.30 4.66
N TRP A 75 6.21 11.24 4.26
CA TRP A 75 5.11 11.76 5.07
C TRP A 75 4.83 10.92 6.32
N LEU A 76 5.04 9.61 6.28
CA LEU A 76 4.96 8.74 7.46
C LEU A 76 6.06 9.07 8.47
N GLU A 77 7.29 9.29 8.01
CA GLU A 77 8.41 9.74 8.86
C GLU A 77 8.14 11.12 9.46
N ALA A 78 7.46 12.00 8.73
CA ALA A 78 7.03 13.31 9.21
C ALA A 78 5.77 13.26 10.10
N LYS A 79 5.15 12.09 10.30
CA LYS A 79 3.83 11.92 10.94
C LYS A 79 2.72 12.77 10.33
N ALA A 80 2.85 13.16 9.07
CA ALA A 80 1.90 14.03 8.40
C ALA A 80 0.67 13.27 7.85
N VAL A 81 0.72 11.93 7.77
CA VAL A 81 -0.35 11.13 7.18
C VAL A 81 -1.27 10.53 8.23
N HIS A 82 -2.56 10.84 8.12
CA HIS A 82 -3.62 10.20 8.92
C HIS A 82 -4.48 9.23 8.10
N GLN A 83 -4.56 9.43 6.79
CA GLN A 83 -5.39 8.61 5.92
C GLN A 83 -4.83 8.54 4.49
N VAL A 84 -4.78 7.33 3.96
CA VAL A 84 -4.51 7.03 2.54
C VAL A 84 -5.78 6.47 1.92
N VAL A 85 -6.18 7.02 0.79
CA VAL A 85 -7.36 6.57 0.04
C VAL A 85 -6.95 6.11 -1.34
N LEU A 86 -7.26 4.85 -1.67
CA LEU A 86 -7.11 4.30 -3.00
C LEU A 86 -8.48 4.28 -3.69
N VAL A 87 -8.61 5.02 -4.78
CA VAL A 87 -9.85 5.09 -5.57
C VAL A 87 -9.67 4.32 -6.87
N ILE A 88 -10.60 3.41 -7.14
CA ILE A 88 -10.74 2.75 -8.45
C ILE A 88 -11.87 3.47 -9.18
N SER A 89 -11.58 4.04 -10.33
CA SER A 89 -12.56 4.76 -11.14
C SER A 89 -12.64 4.18 -12.55
N SER A 90 -13.82 4.26 -13.17
CA SER A 90 -13.98 3.93 -14.59
C SER A 90 -13.11 4.86 -15.44
N ALA A 91 -12.32 4.30 -16.35
CA ALA A 91 -11.51 5.11 -17.26
C ALA A 91 -12.36 5.91 -18.26
N GLU A 92 -13.57 5.42 -18.57
CA GLU A 92 -14.49 6.03 -19.52
C GLU A 92 -15.31 7.15 -18.87
N THR A 93 -16.00 6.86 -17.76
CA THR A 93 -16.92 7.81 -17.13
C THR A 93 -16.26 8.68 -16.06
N LYS A 94 -15.05 8.31 -15.60
CA LYS A 94 -14.35 8.89 -14.43
C LYS A 94 -15.12 8.74 -13.12
N GLU A 95 -16.17 7.93 -13.10
CA GLU A 95 -16.95 7.67 -11.90
C GLU A 95 -16.16 6.78 -10.93
N ALA A 96 -16.21 7.11 -9.64
CA ALA A 96 -15.57 6.33 -8.60
C ALA A 96 -16.40 5.06 -8.32
N LEU A 97 -15.82 3.89 -8.61
CA LEU A 97 -16.46 2.59 -8.43
C LEU A 97 -16.17 2.02 -7.04
N GLU A 98 -14.94 2.20 -6.56
CA GLU A 98 -14.53 1.75 -5.24
C GLU A 98 -13.60 2.75 -4.56
N ARG A 99 -13.71 2.80 -3.23
CA ARG A 99 -12.89 3.64 -2.36
C ARG A 99 -12.37 2.80 -1.20
N TRP A 100 -11.06 2.59 -1.17
CA TRP A 100 -10.36 1.86 -0.12
C TRP A 100 -9.70 2.86 0.81
N GLU A 101 -10.17 2.96 2.04
CA GLU A 101 -9.66 3.91 3.04
C GLU A 101 -8.76 3.20 4.06
N PHE A 102 -7.51 3.63 4.13
CA PHE A 102 -6.52 3.17 5.09
C PHE A 102 -6.27 4.28 6.09
N ARG A 103 -6.76 4.13 7.31
CA ARG A 103 -6.48 5.07 8.40
C ARG A 103 -5.18 4.69 9.08
N ILE A 104 -4.29 5.66 9.24
CA ILE A 104 -2.99 5.51 9.89
C ILE A 104 -3.07 6.18 11.25
N GLN A 105 -2.84 5.40 12.30
CA GLN A 105 -2.70 5.92 13.65
C GLN A 105 -1.21 5.98 13.97
N SER A 106 -0.73 7.21 14.20
CA SER A 106 0.66 7.46 14.59
C SER A 106 0.69 7.77 16.08
N ASP A 107 1.61 7.15 16.80
CA ASP A 107 1.81 7.41 18.24
C ASP A 107 2.45 8.80 18.39
N GLU A 108 1.73 9.77 18.94
CA GLU A 108 2.18 11.17 19.04
C GLU A 108 3.50 11.29 19.81
N GLU A 109 3.72 10.45 20.82
CA GLU A 109 4.92 10.44 21.68
C GLU A 109 6.21 9.97 20.99
N MET A 110 6.12 9.30 19.84
CA MET A 110 7.27 8.65 19.20
C MET A 110 8.05 9.61 18.28
N THR A 111 8.96 10.44 18.79
CA THR A 111 9.75 11.38 17.97
C THR A 111 11.03 10.73 17.41
N ASN A 112 11.69 11.34 16.42
CA ASN A 112 12.98 10.85 15.88
C ASN A 112 14.11 10.74 16.95
N THR A 113 13.94 11.37 18.11
CA THR A 113 14.87 11.33 19.25
C THR A 113 14.41 10.40 20.37
N SER A 114 13.22 9.79 20.25
CA SER A 114 12.70 8.85 21.23
C SER A 114 13.51 7.55 21.21
N LYS A 115 13.66 6.91 22.38
CA LYS A 115 14.31 5.59 22.45
C LYS A 115 13.51 4.62 21.58
N PRO A 116 14.18 3.78 20.77
CA PRO A 116 13.49 2.78 19.97
C PRO A 116 12.56 1.95 20.86
N LYS A 117 11.29 1.80 20.47
CA LYS A 117 10.40 0.86 21.17
C LYS A 117 10.85 -0.55 20.78
N GLU A 118 11.07 -1.39 21.78
CA GLU A 118 11.26 -2.83 21.57
C GLU A 118 9.89 -3.42 21.24
N LYS A 119 9.66 -3.68 19.95
CA LYS A 119 8.61 -4.57 19.47
C LYS A 119 9.34 -5.60 18.61
N GLU A 120 9.03 -6.87 18.82
CA GLU A 120 9.68 -7.92 18.05
C GLU A 120 9.28 -7.82 16.58
N LEU A 121 10.25 -7.98 15.68
CA LEU A 121 10.02 -7.95 14.23
C LEU A 121 8.96 -9.00 13.82
N SER A 122 8.89 -10.13 14.53
CA SER A 122 7.88 -11.18 14.30
C SER A 122 6.45 -10.68 14.50
N ASP A 123 6.22 -9.81 15.49
CA ASP A 123 4.89 -9.30 15.80
C ASP A 123 4.41 -8.36 14.69
N ILE A 124 5.30 -7.50 14.19
CA ILE A 124 5.00 -6.61 13.07
C ILE A 124 4.71 -7.42 11.80
N GLN A 125 5.51 -8.46 11.54
CA GLN A 125 5.29 -9.34 10.39
C GLN A 125 3.93 -10.05 10.48
N ASN A 126 3.52 -10.46 11.69
CA ASN A 126 2.22 -11.06 11.93
C ASN A 126 1.07 -10.06 11.74
N GLU A 127 1.25 -8.81 12.16
CA GLU A 127 0.29 -7.72 11.90
C GLU A 127 0.11 -7.50 10.39
N ILE A 128 1.20 -7.35 9.62
CA ILE A 128 1.17 -7.21 8.16
C ILE A 128 0.44 -8.40 7.52
N LYS A 129 0.81 -9.61 7.93
CA LYS A 129 0.22 -10.86 7.45
C LYS A 129 -1.28 -10.92 7.69
N SER A 130 -1.74 -10.47 8.86
CA SER A 130 -3.15 -10.40 9.22
C SER A 130 -3.90 -9.45 8.28
N VAL A 131 -3.35 -8.26 8.04
CA VAL A 131 -4.01 -7.26 7.20
C VAL A 131 -4.04 -7.68 5.72
N ILE A 132 -2.97 -8.27 5.17
CA ILE A 132 -2.99 -8.82 3.79
C ILE A 132 -4.07 -9.88 3.66
N ARG A 133 -4.18 -10.79 4.64
CA ARG A 133 -5.25 -11.80 4.67
C ARG A 133 -6.63 -11.16 4.76
N GLN A 134 -6.79 -10.08 5.52
CA GLN A 134 -8.04 -9.35 5.62
C GLN A 134 -8.42 -8.67 4.30
N ILE A 135 -7.47 -8.07 3.57
CA ILE A 135 -7.72 -7.53 2.22
C ILE A 135 -8.22 -8.65 1.32
N VAL A 136 -7.47 -9.76 1.23
CA VAL A 136 -7.84 -10.93 0.41
C VAL A 136 -9.23 -11.45 0.78
N ALA A 137 -9.52 -11.60 2.08
CA ALA A 137 -10.82 -12.03 2.56
C ALA A 137 -11.92 -11.04 2.17
N SER A 138 -11.69 -9.73 2.35
CA SER A 138 -12.70 -8.70 2.05
C SER A 138 -13.05 -8.66 0.57
N VAL A 139 -12.08 -8.85 -0.33
CA VAL A 139 -12.33 -8.83 -1.78
C VAL A 139 -13.24 -9.98 -2.20
N THR A 140 -13.22 -11.13 -1.51
CA THR A 140 -14.15 -12.24 -1.81
C THR A 140 -15.62 -11.90 -1.57
N TYR A 141 -15.92 -10.86 -0.78
CA TYR A 141 -17.27 -10.41 -0.48
C TYR A 141 -17.70 -9.16 -1.27
N LEU A 142 -16.79 -8.57 -2.05
CA LEU A 142 -17.13 -7.42 -2.88
C LEU A 142 -17.82 -7.88 -4.17
N PRO A 143 -18.92 -7.21 -4.59
CA PRO A 143 -19.55 -7.47 -5.88
C PRO A 143 -18.50 -7.48 -6.98
N ILE A 144 -18.62 -8.36 -7.96
CA ILE A 144 -17.71 -8.36 -9.11
C ILE A 144 -17.83 -6.99 -9.76
N LEU A 145 -16.73 -6.20 -9.79
CA LEU A 145 -16.66 -5.06 -10.70
C LEU A 145 -16.91 -5.64 -12.08
N GLU A 146 -18.03 -5.27 -12.71
CA GLU A 146 -18.49 -5.91 -13.95
C GLU A 146 -17.29 -6.15 -14.85
N THR A 147 -16.90 -7.43 -14.92
CA THR A 147 -15.75 -7.88 -15.66
C THR A 147 -16.16 -7.80 -17.11
N ALA A 148 -16.07 -6.61 -17.69
CA ALA A 148 -16.08 -6.47 -19.12
C ALA A 148 -14.74 -6.94 -19.71
N PHE A 149 -14.09 -8.00 -19.19
CA PHE A 149 -13.44 -8.91 -20.13
C PHE A 149 -14.58 -9.62 -20.86
N GLY A 150 -15.26 -8.86 -21.72
CA GLY A 150 -16.31 -9.36 -22.56
C GLY A 150 -15.76 -10.59 -23.24
N ARG A 151 -16.56 -11.66 -23.25
CA ARG A 151 -16.46 -12.66 -24.29
C ARG A 151 -16.20 -11.91 -25.60
N ALA A 152 -14.97 -11.99 -26.09
CA ALA A 152 -14.66 -11.57 -27.44
C ALA A 152 -15.33 -12.60 -28.35
N VAL A 153 -16.61 -12.37 -28.66
CA VAL A 153 -17.19 -12.91 -29.89
C VAL A 153 -16.70 -11.99 -30.99
N GLY A 154 -15.50 -12.29 -31.50
CA GLY A 154 -14.95 -11.72 -32.73
C GLY A 154 -14.32 -10.32 -32.61
N GLY A 155 -13.04 -10.24 -32.97
CA GLY A 155 -12.48 -9.03 -33.60
C GLY A 155 -11.93 -7.94 -32.67
N MET A 156 -10.61 -7.97 -32.49
CA MET A 156 -9.70 -6.81 -32.54
C MET A 156 -9.74 -5.76 -31.40
N GLN A 157 -8.56 -5.56 -30.79
CA GLN A 157 -8.13 -4.51 -29.84
C GLN A 157 -8.47 -4.70 -28.34
N ALA A 158 -7.57 -5.40 -27.64
CA ALA A 158 -7.44 -5.30 -26.20
C ALA A 158 -6.91 -3.90 -25.82
N ARG A 159 -7.81 -2.99 -25.41
CA ARG A 159 -7.42 -1.73 -24.76
C ARG A 159 -6.98 -2.02 -23.32
N LEU A 160 -5.68 -1.85 -23.07
CA LEU A 160 -4.97 -2.12 -21.81
C LEU A 160 -5.30 -1.15 -20.64
N GLY A 161 -6.39 -0.38 -20.67
CA GLY A 161 -6.66 0.59 -19.59
C GLY A 161 -8.14 0.92 -19.46
N ARG A 162 -8.84 0.22 -18.56
CA ARG A 162 -10.26 0.47 -18.26
C ARG A 162 -10.54 1.09 -16.91
N TYR A 163 -9.53 1.18 -16.05
CA TYR A 163 -9.65 1.79 -14.74
C TYR A 163 -8.51 2.77 -14.51
N ILE A 164 -8.80 3.85 -13.79
CA ILE A 164 -7.80 4.78 -13.28
C ILE A 164 -7.66 4.53 -11.79
N VAL A 165 -6.40 4.42 -11.36
CA VAL A 165 -6.05 4.25 -9.96
C VAL A 165 -5.45 5.55 -9.47
N LYS A 166 -6.15 6.21 -8.54
CA LYS A 166 -5.64 7.40 -7.86
C LYS A 166 -5.44 7.08 -6.39
N ALA A 167 -4.18 7.12 -5.95
CA ALA A 167 -3.84 7.13 -4.54
C ALA A 167 -3.83 8.60 -4.08
N MET A 168 -4.60 8.92 -3.05
CA MET A 168 -4.64 10.24 -2.44
C MET A 168 -4.27 10.10 -0.97
N SER A 169 -3.26 10.83 -0.53
CA SER A 169 -2.90 10.97 0.87
C SER A 169 -3.41 12.32 1.35
N PHE A 170 -4.01 12.36 2.54
CA PHE A 170 -4.31 13.61 3.22
C PHE A 170 -3.20 13.86 4.23
N ALA A 171 -2.30 14.79 3.88
CA ALA A 171 -1.34 15.33 4.83
C ALA A 171 -2.04 16.45 5.63
N SER A 172 -1.89 16.45 6.95
CA SER A 172 -2.27 17.61 7.74
C SER A 172 -1.40 18.78 7.29
N ASP A 173 -2.02 19.87 6.80
CA ASP A 173 -1.32 21.14 6.68
C ASP A 173 -0.79 21.47 8.08
N LEU A 174 0.53 21.41 8.23
CA LEU A 174 1.20 21.88 9.43
C LEU A 174 0.72 23.31 9.61
N HIS A 175 -0.11 23.56 10.63
CA HIS A 175 -0.43 24.92 11.03
C HIS A 175 0.91 25.55 11.39
N ASP A 176 1.31 26.51 10.56
CA ASP A 176 2.33 27.49 10.86
C ASP A 176 1.82 28.26 12.10
N HIS A 177 2.16 27.76 13.29
CA HIS A 177 2.17 28.57 14.48
C HIS A 177 3.41 29.45 14.37
N ASP A 178 3.32 30.47 13.51
CA ASP A 178 4.23 31.59 13.61
C ASP A 178 3.85 32.40 14.85
N VAL A 179 4.92 32.74 15.53
CA VAL A 179 5.00 33.43 16.78
C VAL A 179 4.74 34.91 16.50
N SER A 180 3.75 35.52 17.16
CA SER A 180 4.00 36.57 18.16
C SER A 180 2.73 37.14 18.77
#